data_AF-A0A428YTE7-F1
#
_entry.id   AF-A0A428YTE7-F1
#
_cell.length_a   1.000
_cell.length_b   1.000
_cell.length_c   1.000
_cell.angle_alpha   90.00
_cell.angle_beta   90.00
_cell.angle_gamma   90.00
#
_symmetry.space_group_name_H-M   'P 1'
#
loop_
_entity.id
_entity.type
_entity.pdbx_description
1 polymer ?
#
loop_
_entity_poly.entity_id
_entity_poly.type
_entity_poly.pdbx_seq_one_letter_code
_entity_poly.pdbx_strand_id
1 'polypeptide(L)'
;MRAESALRLASDPALAAGLRRSTADLLAVAARADAAMTALRPDLAGALDDPVRAMTGRLELLSGEPETIVHGDFQAKNLLSTPGGGIVTVDWSDAYVHPHLGDLYLLLREGRKQGRVESVRIEALPELFAHEAGTDPRVVTDQLVTGGLCWTMNALRWVVEIGVHAVPVSREWIDELVTDLRGLAAIRVAGSSPFAGRAHGADRRAEVHGDGERRHQGGEGEERGRLPGAVEEKSSE
;
A
#
# COMPACT_ATOMS: atom_id res chain seq x y z
N MET A 1 2.26 -10.21 9.22
CA MET A 1 2.41 -10.53 7.78
C MET A 1 3.35 -9.58 7.04
N ARG A 2 3.14 -8.25 7.06
CA ARG A 2 4.03 -7.29 6.37
C ARG A 2 5.50 -7.35 6.83
N ALA A 3 5.73 -7.41 8.14
CA ALA A 3 7.08 -7.56 8.70
C ALA A 3 7.76 -8.86 8.27
N GLU A 4 7.02 -9.97 8.20
CA GLU A 4 7.57 -11.28 7.83
C GLU A 4 7.87 -11.38 6.32
N SER A 5 6.99 -10.85 5.45
CA SER A 5 7.27 -10.76 4.02
C SER A 5 8.43 -9.82 3.73
N ALA A 6 8.52 -8.68 4.43
CA ALA A 6 9.67 -7.78 4.33
C ALA A 6 10.97 -8.45 4.80
N LEU A 7 10.94 -9.22 5.89
CA LEU A 7 12.09 -10.01 6.36
C LEU A 7 12.49 -11.09 5.35
N ARG A 8 11.53 -11.77 4.71
CA ARG A 8 11.83 -12.78 3.67
C ARG A 8 12.41 -12.16 2.41
N LEU A 9 11.86 -11.04 1.94
CA LEU A 9 12.46 -10.27 0.83
C LEU A 9 13.86 -9.75 1.19
N ALA A 10 14.07 -9.32 2.43
CA ALA A 10 15.39 -8.91 2.91
C ALA A 10 16.37 -10.09 2.98
N SER A 11 15.89 -11.32 3.18
CA SER A 11 16.72 -12.53 3.23
C SER A 11 17.15 -13.04 1.86
N ASP A 12 16.46 -12.65 0.77
CA ASP A 12 16.85 -12.93 -0.62
C ASP A 12 16.76 -11.66 -1.50
N PRO A 13 17.79 -10.79 -1.45
CA PRO A 13 17.81 -9.55 -2.20
C PRO A 13 17.80 -9.74 -3.73
N ALA A 14 18.27 -10.90 -4.22
CA ALA A 14 18.31 -11.18 -5.65
C ALA A 14 16.91 -11.48 -6.20
N LEU A 15 16.12 -12.27 -5.46
CA LEU A 15 14.70 -12.49 -5.77
C LEU A 15 13.91 -11.18 -5.74
N ALA A 16 14.12 -10.38 -4.68
CA ALA A 16 13.46 -9.08 -4.57
C ALA A 16 13.81 -8.14 -5.74
N ALA A 17 15.09 -8.09 -6.14
CA ALA A 17 15.53 -7.29 -7.28
C ALA A 17 14.93 -7.75 -8.61
N GLY A 18 14.80 -9.07 -8.83
CA GLY A 18 14.22 -9.63 -10.05
C GLY A 18 12.71 -9.41 -10.20
N LEU A 19 11.99 -9.21 -9.08
CA LEU A 19 10.54 -9.00 -9.06
C LEU A 19 10.13 -7.55 -8.82
N ARG A 20 11.08 -6.65 -8.53
CA ARG A 20 10.79 -5.25 -8.24
C ARG A 20 10.28 -4.55 -9.49
N ARG A 21 9.14 -3.87 -9.38
CA ARG A 21 8.72 -2.88 -10.38
C ARG A 21 9.19 -1.51 -9.93
N SER A 22 9.86 -0.79 -10.81
CA SER A 22 10.24 0.59 -10.59
C SER A 22 9.08 1.53 -10.91
N THR A 23 9.19 2.79 -10.47
CA THR A 23 8.32 3.88 -10.93
C THR A 23 8.30 3.96 -12.46
N ALA A 24 9.45 3.76 -13.11
CA ALA A 24 9.53 3.79 -14.57
C ALA A 24 8.72 2.66 -15.22
N ASP A 25 8.73 1.45 -14.66
CA ASP A 25 7.94 0.32 -15.16
C ASP A 25 6.44 0.61 -15.08
N LEU A 26 5.98 1.18 -13.96
CA LEU A 26 4.58 1.54 -13.75
C LEU A 26 4.13 2.70 -14.65
N LEU A 27 4.99 3.69 -14.89
CA LEU A 27 4.73 4.77 -15.83
C LEU A 27 4.74 4.29 -17.29
N ALA A 28 5.57 3.31 -17.63
CA ALA A 28 5.57 2.70 -18.96
C ALA A 28 4.23 1.97 -19.23
N VAL A 29 3.65 1.32 -18.21
CA VAL A 29 2.29 0.75 -18.31
C VAL A 29 1.26 1.83 -18.61
N ALA A 30 1.36 2.99 -17.96
CA ALA A 30 0.44 4.10 -18.20
C ALA A 30 0.57 4.71 -19.60
N ALA A 31 1.80 4.92 -20.08
CA ALA A 31 2.05 5.41 -21.43
C ALA A 31 1.49 4.47 -22.50
N ARG A 32 1.62 3.16 -22.29
CA ARG A 32 1.01 2.14 -23.16
C ARG A 32 -0.51 2.18 -23.12
N ALA A 33 -1.09 2.30 -21.92
CA ALA A 33 -2.53 2.45 -21.75
C ALA A 33 -3.05 3.66 -22.53
N ASP A 34 -2.39 4.81 -22.41
CA ASP A 34 -2.80 6.06 -23.05
C ASP A 34 -2.70 6.00 -24.58
N ALA A 35 -1.58 5.47 -25.10
CA ALA A 35 -1.40 5.31 -26.55
C ALA A 35 -2.46 4.36 -27.15
N ALA A 36 -2.68 3.20 -26.53
CA ALA A 36 -3.68 2.24 -26.99
C ALA A 36 -5.11 2.75 -26.81
N MET A 37 -5.40 3.47 -25.72
CA MET A 37 -6.69 4.11 -25.48
C MET A 37 -6.98 5.16 -26.55
N THR A 38 -6.02 6.04 -26.85
CA THR A 38 -6.17 7.09 -27.87
C THR A 38 -6.46 6.50 -29.25
N ALA A 39 -5.83 5.36 -29.59
CA ALA A 39 -6.09 4.67 -30.84
C ALA A 39 -7.47 4.00 -30.88
N LEU A 40 -7.92 3.40 -29.77
CA LEU A 40 -9.16 2.62 -29.69
C LEU A 40 -10.41 3.47 -29.43
N ARG A 41 -10.29 4.50 -28.59
CA ARG A 41 -11.34 5.43 -28.13
C ARG A 41 -10.82 6.88 -28.24
N PRO A 42 -10.71 7.45 -29.45
CA PRO A 42 -10.25 8.83 -29.64
C PRO A 42 -11.12 9.87 -28.91
N ASP A 43 -12.39 9.53 -28.63
CA ASP A 43 -13.32 10.34 -27.83
C ASP A 43 -12.89 10.49 -26.36
N LEU A 44 -11.99 9.60 -25.88
CA LEU A 44 -11.39 9.64 -24.55
C LEU A 44 -9.92 10.09 -24.56
N ALA A 45 -9.42 10.66 -25.65
CA ALA A 45 -8.05 11.18 -25.71
C ALA A 45 -7.80 12.20 -24.59
N GLY A 46 -6.66 12.08 -23.90
CA GLY A 46 -6.30 12.92 -22.75
C GLY A 46 -7.05 12.58 -21.45
N ALA A 47 -7.96 11.59 -21.45
CA ALA A 47 -8.68 11.18 -20.24
C ALA A 47 -7.76 10.66 -19.12
N LEU A 48 -6.53 10.26 -19.47
CA LEU A 48 -5.54 9.72 -18.54
C LEU A 48 -4.53 10.76 -18.04
N ASP A 49 -4.53 12.00 -18.55
CA ASP A 49 -3.55 13.03 -18.19
C ASP A 49 -3.48 13.29 -16.68
N ASP A 50 -4.63 13.55 -16.06
CA ASP A 50 -4.73 13.79 -14.63
C ASP A 50 -4.43 12.54 -13.80
N PRO A 51 -4.98 11.35 -14.11
CA PRO A 51 -4.56 10.10 -13.47
C PRO A 51 -3.06 9.82 -13.54
N VAL A 52 -2.42 10.02 -14.70
CA VAL A 52 -0.98 9.80 -14.88
C VAL A 52 -0.17 10.79 -14.04
N ARG A 53 -0.56 12.08 -14.04
CA ARG A 53 0.07 13.11 -13.21
C ARG A 53 -0.03 12.77 -11.72
N ALA A 54 -1.23 12.39 -11.26
CA ALA A 54 -1.47 12.01 -9.87
C ALA A 54 -0.68 10.75 -9.49
N MET A 55 -0.66 9.74 -10.36
CA MET A 55 0.09 8.49 -10.16
C MET A 55 1.59 8.77 -10.06
N THR A 56 2.14 9.63 -10.92
CA THR A 56 3.56 10.01 -10.90
C THR A 56 3.95 10.61 -9.55
N GLY A 57 3.26 11.67 -9.11
CA GLY A 57 3.58 12.32 -7.83
C GLY A 57 3.41 11.40 -6.63
N ARG A 58 2.45 10.48 -6.68
CA ARG A 58 2.22 9.49 -5.61
C ARG A 58 3.29 8.40 -5.57
N LEU A 59 3.76 7.93 -6.72
CA LEU A 59 4.85 6.94 -6.79
C LEU A 59 6.15 7.51 -6.23
N GLU A 60 6.43 8.80 -6.45
CA GLU A 60 7.59 9.48 -5.86
C GLU A 60 7.51 9.53 -4.33
N LEU A 61 6.33 9.84 -3.77
CA LEU A 61 6.11 9.87 -2.32
C LEU A 61 6.32 8.51 -1.66
N LEU A 62 6.03 7.41 -2.36
CA LEU A 62 6.19 6.05 -1.83
C LEU A 62 7.61 5.49 -1.94
N SER A 63 8.56 6.19 -2.58
CA SER A 63 9.90 5.66 -2.86
C SER A 63 10.72 5.28 -1.61
N GLY A 64 10.39 5.83 -0.44
CA GLY A 64 11.02 5.51 0.84
C GLY A 64 10.22 4.56 1.74
N GLU A 65 9.03 4.12 1.30
CA GLU A 65 8.14 3.28 2.09
C GLU A 65 8.54 1.80 2.04
N PRO A 66 8.22 0.99 3.07
CA PRO A 66 8.56 -0.43 3.08
C PRO A 66 7.88 -1.19 1.93
N GLU A 67 8.70 -1.89 1.15
CA GLU A 67 8.24 -2.74 0.06
C GLU A 67 7.38 -3.90 0.56
N THR A 68 6.42 -4.29 -0.26
CA THR A 68 5.59 -5.48 -0.05
C THR A 68 5.55 -6.33 -1.31
N ILE A 69 5.17 -7.59 -1.16
CA ILE A 69 4.77 -8.41 -2.31
C ILE A 69 3.36 -7.96 -2.69
N VAL A 70 3.20 -7.58 -3.95
CA VAL A 70 1.92 -7.32 -4.59
C VAL A 70 1.60 -8.51 -5.47
N HIS A 71 0.46 -9.14 -5.24
CA HIS A 71 -0.07 -10.21 -6.06
C HIS A 71 -0.43 -9.72 -7.46
N GLY A 72 -1.05 -8.53 -7.56
CA GLY A 72 -1.39 -7.88 -8.83
C GLY A 72 -2.76 -8.26 -9.38
N ASP A 73 -3.34 -9.37 -8.91
CA ASP A 73 -4.72 -9.80 -9.16
C ASP A 73 -5.37 -10.41 -7.91
N PHE A 74 -5.22 -9.77 -6.75
CA PHE A 74 -5.75 -10.28 -5.47
C PHE A 74 -7.28 -10.09 -5.38
N GLN A 75 -8.02 -10.96 -6.07
CA GLN A 75 -9.47 -10.98 -6.16
C GLN A 75 -10.04 -12.29 -5.61
N ALA A 76 -11.32 -12.34 -5.26
CA ALA A 76 -11.95 -13.51 -4.65
C ALA A 76 -11.84 -14.78 -5.50
N LYS A 77 -11.81 -14.66 -6.84
CA LYS A 77 -11.56 -15.78 -7.76
C LYS A 77 -10.19 -16.47 -7.52
N ASN A 78 -9.23 -15.75 -6.95
CA ASN A 78 -7.87 -16.21 -6.67
C ASN A 78 -7.67 -16.55 -5.17
N LEU A 79 -8.76 -16.65 -4.41
CA LEU A 79 -8.77 -17.03 -2.99
C LEU A 79 -9.50 -18.35 -2.78
N LEU A 80 -8.84 -19.30 -2.14
CA LEU A 80 -9.38 -20.61 -1.81
C LEU A 80 -9.60 -20.74 -0.30
N SER A 81 -10.82 -21.08 0.12
CA SER A 81 -11.11 -21.43 1.50
C SER A 81 -10.59 -22.83 1.82
N THR A 82 -9.89 -22.96 2.94
CA THR A 82 -9.43 -24.26 3.46
C THR A 82 -10.47 -24.86 4.41
N PRO A 83 -10.49 -26.20 4.61
CA PRO A 83 -11.41 -26.85 5.55
C PRO A 83 -11.30 -26.34 7.00
N GLY A 84 -10.17 -25.73 7.39
CA GLY A 84 -9.97 -25.10 8.70
C GLY A 84 -10.34 -23.63 8.79
N GLY A 85 -10.99 -23.06 7.77
CA GLY A 85 -11.39 -21.65 7.75
C GLY A 85 -10.29 -20.66 7.36
N GLY A 86 -9.09 -21.14 7.01
CA GLY A 86 -8.02 -20.31 6.44
C GLY A 86 -8.24 -20.00 4.96
N ILE A 87 -7.50 -19.00 4.44
CA ILE A 87 -7.54 -18.58 3.03
C ILE A 87 -6.17 -18.85 2.40
N VAL A 88 -6.15 -19.43 1.19
CA VAL A 88 -4.96 -19.62 0.37
C VAL A 88 -5.10 -18.82 -0.91
N THR A 89 -4.07 -18.05 -1.25
CA THR A 89 -4.00 -17.27 -2.50
C THR A 89 -3.29 -18.07 -3.59
N VAL A 90 -3.85 -18.06 -4.81
CA VAL A 90 -3.30 -18.71 -6.01
C VAL A 90 -3.09 -17.69 -7.12
N ASP A 91 -2.39 -18.09 -8.19
CA ASP A 91 -2.09 -17.26 -9.38
C ASP A 91 -1.08 -16.12 -9.14
N TRP A 92 0.08 -16.48 -8.59
CA TRP A 92 1.19 -15.57 -8.31
C TRP A 92 2.03 -15.18 -9.54
N SER A 93 1.59 -15.52 -10.75
CA SER A 93 2.38 -15.42 -11.97
C SER A 93 2.80 -13.99 -12.33
N ASP A 94 1.94 -13.01 -12.00
CA ASP A 94 2.18 -11.58 -12.23
C ASP A 94 2.63 -10.81 -10.98
N ALA A 95 2.96 -11.52 -9.90
CA ALA A 95 3.34 -10.90 -8.63
C ALA A 95 4.66 -10.11 -8.75
N TYR A 96 4.75 -9.01 -8.02
CA TYR A 96 5.90 -8.12 -8.02
C TYR A 96 6.14 -7.48 -6.66
N VAL A 97 7.27 -6.81 -6.51
CA VAL A 97 7.63 -6.07 -5.30
C VAL A 97 7.43 -4.56 -5.54
N HIS A 98 6.63 -3.92 -4.69
CA HIS A 98 6.44 -2.46 -4.66
C HIS A 98 5.89 -2.01 -3.28
N PRO A 99 6.13 -0.76 -2.84
CA PRO A 99 5.57 -0.25 -1.58
C PRO A 99 4.05 0.00 -1.52
N HIS A 100 3.31 -0.16 -2.62
CA HIS A 100 1.90 0.22 -2.68
C HIS A 100 0.98 -0.94 -2.27
N LEU A 101 -0.27 -0.66 -1.87
CA LEU A 101 -1.24 -1.65 -1.41
C LEU A 101 -2.36 -1.89 -2.44
N GLY A 102 -1.99 -2.18 -3.70
CA GLY A 102 -2.95 -2.40 -4.79
C GLY A 102 -3.88 -3.60 -4.56
N ASP A 103 -3.39 -4.65 -3.89
CA ASP A 103 -4.20 -5.82 -3.54
C ASP A 103 -5.30 -5.48 -2.53
N LEU A 104 -5.01 -4.59 -1.57
CA LEU A 104 -6.02 -4.12 -0.62
C LEU A 104 -7.09 -3.29 -1.33
N TYR A 105 -6.70 -2.43 -2.28
CA TYR A 105 -7.64 -1.71 -3.14
C TYR A 105 -8.56 -2.66 -3.91
N LEU A 106 -8.02 -3.73 -4.50
CA LEU A 106 -8.77 -4.73 -5.26
C LEU A 106 -9.85 -5.41 -4.44
N LEU A 107 -9.50 -5.91 -3.25
CA LEU A 107 -10.45 -6.55 -2.34
C LEU A 107 -11.61 -5.61 -1.97
N LEU A 108 -11.30 -4.35 -1.68
CA LEU A 108 -12.30 -3.34 -1.35
C LEU A 108 -13.23 -3.06 -2.52
N ARG A 109 -12.65 -2.89 -3.71
CA ARG A 109 -13.38 -2.66 -4.95
C ARG A 109 -14.34 -3.81 -5.24
N GLU A 110 -13.87 -5.05 -5.11
CA GLU A 110 -14.70 -6.23 -5.35
C GLU A 110 -15.80 -6.39 -4.30
N GLY A 111 -15.46 -6.24 -3.02
CA GLY A 111 -16.45 -6.31 -1.94
C GLY A 111 -17.56 -5.27 -2.09
N ARG A 112 -17.24 -4.07 -2.58
CA ARG A 112 -18.22 -3.03 -2.95
C ARG A 112 -19.09 -3.46 -4.13
N LYS A 113 -18.47 -3.94 -5.21
CA LYS A 113 -19.20 -4.40 -6.41
C LYS A 113 -20.19 -5.52 -6.09
N GLN A 114 -19.90 -6.33 -5.08
CA GLN A 114 -20.79 -7.40 -4.59
C GLN A 114 -21.80 -6.95 -3.51
N GLY A 115 -21.84 -5.66 -3.15
CA GLY A 115 -22.72 -5.12 -2.11
C GLY A 115 -22.41 -5.63 -0.69
N ARG A 116 -21.22 -6.21 -0.47
CA ARG A 116 -20.83 -6.83 0.82
C ARG A 116 -20.21 -5.85 1.81
N VAL A 117 -19.77 -4.69 1.32
CA VAL A 117 -18.94 -3.74 2.08
C VAL A 117 -19.60 -2.36 2.16
N GLU A 118 -20.82 -2.17 1.64
CA GLU A 118 -21.55 -0.90 1.81
C GLU A 118 -21.86 -0.56 3.28
N SER A 119 -21.92 -1.57 4.15
CA SER A 119 -22.07 -1.40 5.60
C SER A 119 -20.77 -1.18 6.36
N VAL A 120 -19.61 -1.37 5.71
CA VAL A 120 -18.29 -1.19 6.32
C VAL A 120 -17.78 0.20 5.94
N ARG A 121 -17.48 1.03 6.95
CA ARG A 121 -16.84 2.33 6.72
C ARG A 121 -15.56 2.08 5.92
N ILE A 122 -15.46 2.62 4.71
CA ILE A 122 -14.31 2.37 3.83
C ILE A 122 -13.01 2.85 4.48
N GLU A 123 -13.10 3.85 5.33
CA GLU A 123 -12.01 4.41 6.13
C GLU A 123 -11.54 3.44 7.23
N ALA A 124 -12.42 2.54 7.70
CA ALA A 124 -12.10 1.60 8.78
C ALA A 124 -11.10 0.50 8.34
N LEU A 125 -11.00 0.20 7.05
CA LEU A 125 -10.10 -0.84 6.57
C LEU A 125 -8.64 -0.37 6.48
N PRO A 126 -8.33 0.84 5.96
CA PRO A 126 -7.03 1.46 6.16
C PRO A 126 -6.67 1.64 7.64
N GLU A 127 -7.62 2.05 8.49
CA GLU A 127 -7.42 2.16 9.95
C GLU A 127 -7.04 0.80 10.58
N LEU A 128 -7.79 -0.25 10.28
CA LEU A 128 -7.52 -1.60 10.78
C LEU A 128 -6.18 -2.13 10.27
N PHE A 129 -5.91 -1.99 8.97
CA PHE A 129 -4.64 -2.42 8.40
C PHE A 129 -3.47 -1.66 9.04
N ALA A 130 -3.62 -0.35 9.27
CA ALA A 130 -2.61 0.47 9.92
C ALA A 130 -2.37 0.03 11.37
N HIS A 131 -3.44 -0.27 12.11
CA HIS A 131 -3.36 -0.82 13.47
C HIS A 131 -2.58 -2.14 13.51
N GLU A 132 -2.96 -3.10 12.66
CA GLU A 132 -2.32 -4.43 12.58
C GLU A 132 -0.86 -4.35 12.08
N ALA A 133 -0.56 -3.40 11.21
CA ALA A 133 0.78 -3.21 10.66
C ALA A 133 1.66 -2.27 11.51
N GLY A 134 1.11 -1.65 12.56
CA GLY A 134 1.84 -0.69 13.40
C GLY A 134 2.33 0.54 12.63
N THR A 135 1.52 1.08 11.70
CA THR A 135 1.88 2.23 10.85
C THR A 135 0.82 3.33 10.88
N ASP A 136 1.08 4.47 10.24
CA ASP A 136 0.13 5.58 10.12
C ASP A 136 -0.98 5.22 9.09
N PRO A 137 -2.28 5.31 9.46
CA PRO A 137 -3.38 5.11 8.51
C PRO A 137 -3.35 6.04 7.29
N ARG A 138 -2.69 7.21 7.38
CA ARG A 138 -2.48 8.10 6.23
C ARG A 138 -1.54 7.48 5.21
N VAL A 139 -0.43 6.88 5.66
CA VAL A 139 0.51 6.16 4.81
C VAL A 139 -0.19 4.98 4.12
N VAL A 140 -1.01 4.23 4.87
CA VAL A 140 -1.81 3.12 4.30
C VAL A 140 -2.76 3.63 3.23
N THR A 141 -3.43 4.76 3.47
CA THR A 141 -4.33 5.39 2.49
C THR A 141 -3.57 5.78 1.23
N ASP A 142 -2.39 6.39 1.35
CA ASP A 142 -1.58 6.76 0.19
C ASP A 142 -1.07 5.54 -0.59
N GLN A 143 -0.61 4.50 0.11
CA GLN A 143 -0.22 3.24 -0.50
C GLN A 143 -1.41 2.58 -1.23
N LEU A 144 -2.61 2.64 -0.66
CA LEU A 144 -3.82 2.08 -1.24
C LEU A 144 -4.27 2.83 -2.48
N VAL A 145 -4.34 4.17 -2.43
CA VAL A 145 -4.74 4.99 -3.58
C VAL A 145 -3.73 4.85 -4.72
N THR A 146 -2.43 4.83 -4.40
CA THR A 146 -1.38 4.63 -5.41
C THR A 146 -1.47 3.24 -6.02
N GLY A 147 -1.69 2.21 -5.20
CA GLY A 147 -1.90 0.84 -5.67
C GLY A 147 -3.14 0.71 -6.54
N GLY A 148 -4.22 1.41 -6.21
CA GLY A 148 -5.42 1.50 -7.03
C GLY A 148 -5.16 2.15 -8.37
N LEU A 149 -4.44 3.28 -8.42
CA LEU A 149 -4.05 3.92 -9.69
C LEU A 149 -3.22 2.96 -10.54
N CYS A 150 -2.21 2.30 -9.96
CA CYS A 150 -1.33 1.37 -10.67
C CYS A 150 -2.10 0.16 -11.21
N TRP A 151 -2.97 -0.44 -10.40
CA TRP A 151 -3.77 -1.58 -10.80
C TRP A 151 -4.79 -1.21 -11.88
N THR A 152 -5.55 -0.13 -11.69
CA THR A 152 -6.59 0.27 -12.64
C THR A 152 -5.96 0.69 -13.98
N MET A 153 -4.80 1.34 -13.96
CA MET A 153 -4.02 1.63 -15.16
C MET A 153 -3.56 0.35 -15.87
N ASN A 154 -3.09 -0.64 -15.10
CA ASN A 154 -2.69 -1.95 -15.63
C ASN A 154 -3.85 -2.72 -16.26
N ALA A 155 -5.00 -2.73 -15.58
CA ALA A 155 -6.23 -3.34 -16.07
C ALA A 155 -6.71 -2.66 -17.34
N LEU A 156 -6.70 -1.32 -17.38
CA LEU A 156 -7.07 -0.54 -18.55
C LEU A 156 -6.18 -0.87 -19.74
N ARG A 157 -4.86 -0.86 -19.54
CA ARG A 157 -3.86 -1.25 -20.54
C ARG A 157 -4.15 -2.64 -21.10
N TRP A 158 -4.41 -3.62 -20.24
CA TRP A 158 -4.78 -4.96 -20.69
C TRP A 158 -6.06 -4.95 -21.53
N VAL A 159 -7.11 -4.25 -21.08
CA VAL A 159 -8.38 -4.16 -21.82
C VAL A 159 -8.17 -3.58 -23.22
N VAL A 160 -7.47 -2.45 -23.34
CA VAL A 160 -7.32 -1.76 -24.63
C VAL A 160 -6.34 -2.43 -25.59
N GLU A 161 -5.31 -3.12 -25.09
CA GLU A 161 -4.33 -3.81 -25.94
C GLU A 161 -4.77 -5.23 -26.32
N ILE A 162 -5.42 -5.94 -25.40
CA ILE A 162 -5.67 -7.39 -25.52
C ILE A 162 -7.15 -7.69 -25.34
N GLY A 163 -7.75 -7.17 -24.26
CA GLY A 163 -9.09 -7.54 -23.82
C GLY A 163 -10.14 -7.37 -24.90
N VAL A 164 -10.20 -6.22 -25.57
CA VAL A 164 -11.24 -5.96 -26.58
C VAL A 164 -11.18 -6.90 -27.79
N HIS A 165 -10.03 -7.54 -28.02
CA HIS A 165 -9.83 -8.50 -29.10
C HIS A 165 -10.04 -9.95 -28.64
N ALA A 166 -9.59 -10.31 -27.44
CA ALA A 166 -9.69 -11.67 -26.91
C ALA A 166 -11.04 -11.94 -26.22
N VAL A 167 -11.60 -10.94 -25.55
CA VAL A 167 -12.83 -11.01 -24.75
C VAL A 167 -13.66 -9.76 -25.03
N PRO A 168 -14.48 -9.74 -26.11
CA PRO A 168 -15.14 -8.51 -26.59
C PRO A 168 -15.97 -7.75 -25.55
N VAL A 169 -16.57 -8.45 -24.59
CA VAL A 169 -17.34 -7.84 -23.48
C VAL A 169 -16.47 -6.92 -22.60
N SER A 170 -15.15 -7.10 -22.57
CA SER A 170 -14.23 -6.24 -21.80
C SER A 170 -14.24 -4.78 -22.25
N ARG A 171 -14.74 -4.48 -23.46
CA ARG A 171 -14.93 -3.09 -23.93
C ARG A 171 -15.83 -2.29 -22.99
N GLU A 172 -16.81 -2.94 -22.37
CA GLU A 172 -17.75 -2.32 -21.43
C GLU A 172 -17.04 -1.83 -20.16
N TRP A 173 -15.84 -2.33 -19.86
CA TRP A 173 -15.09 -1.97 -18.67
C TRP A 173 -14.26 -0.69 -18.85
N ILE A 174 -14.09 -0.20 -20.08
CA ILE A 174 -13.23 0.97 -20.36
C ILE A 174 -13.74 2.21 -19.60
N ASP A 175 -15.03 2.52 -19.72
CA ASP A 175 -15.59 3.74 -19.11
C ASP A 175 -15.60 3.64 -17.57
N GLU A 176 -15.85 2.45 -17.02
CA GLU A 176 -15.74 2.14 -15.58
C GLU A 176 -14.31 2.38 -15.08
N LEU A 177 -13.30 1.83 -15.77
CA LEU A 177 -11.89 1.95 -15.38
C LEU A 177 -11.37 3.40 -15.49
N VAL A 178 -11.79 4.14 -16.53
CA VAL A 178 -11.46 5.58 -16.66
C VAL A 178 -12.10 6.38 -15.54
N THR A 179 -13.35 6.07 -15.17
CA THR A 179 -14.03 6.70 -14.05
C THR A 179 -13.33 6.40 -12.73
N ASP A 180 -12.95 5.14 -12.48
CA ASP A 180 -12.18 4.73 -11.31
C ASP A 180 -10.85 5.48 -11.22
N LEU A 181 -10.10 5.59 -12.33
CA LEU A 181 -8.84 6.34 -12.39
C LEU A 181 -9.01 7.81 -12.02
N ARG A 182 -10.03 8.47 -12.58
CA ARG A 182 -10.34 9.88 -12.27
C ARG A 182 -10.74 10.05 -10.80
N GLY A 183 -11.56 9.15 -10.29
CA GLY A 183 -11.96 9.15 -8.88
C GLY A 183 -10.77 9.04 -7.94
N LEU A 184 -9.86 8.10 -8.21
CA LEU A 184 -8.62 7.92 -7.45
C LEU A 184 -7.68 9.13 -7.55
N ALA A 185 -7.54 9.70 -8.75
CA ALA A 185 -6.71 10.89 -8.98
C ALA A 185 -7.23 12.13 -8.23
N ALA A 186 -8.54 12.23 -8.06
CA ALA A 186 -9.18 13.34 -7.35
C ALA A 186 -9.01 13.26 -5.82
N ILE A 187 -8.66 12.09 -5.27
CA ILE A 187 -8.37 11.94 -3.84
C ILE A 187 -7.14 12.79 -3.52
N ARG A 188 -7.33 13.85 -2.73
CA ARG A 188 -6.23 14.69 -2.26
C ARG A 188 -5.57 14.04 -1.06
N VAL A 189 -4.23 14.02 -1.06
CA VAL A 189 -3.46 13.71 0.13
C VAL A 189 -3.50 14.92 1.05
N ALA A 190 -3.94 14.74 2.30
CA ALA A 190 -3.88 15.79 3.30
C ALA A 190 -2.43 15.98 3.74
N GLY A 191 -1.74 17.00 3.19
CA GLY A 191 -0.37 17.34 3.54
C GLY A 191 0.50 17.86 2.39
N SER A 192 0.06 17.68 1.14
CA SER A 192 0.78 18.17 -0.04
C SER A 192 0.56 19.67 -0.26
N SER A 193 1.17 20.50 0.58
CA SER A 193 1.51 21.85 0.11
C SER A 193 2.69 21.70 -0.87
N PRO A 194 2.61 22.21 -2.10
CA PRO A 194 3.72 22.14 -3.05
C PRO A 194 4.95 22.98 -2.63
N PHE A 195 4.93 23.61 -1.45
CA PHE A 195 5.99 24.50 -0.96
C PHE A 195 6.49 24.24 0.47
N ALA A 196 6.20 23.08 1.08
CA ALA A 196 6.71 22.77 2.43
C ALA A 196 8.11 22.12 2.40
N GLY A 197 9.14 22.95 2.18
CA GLY A 197 10.40 22.87 2.94
C GLY A 197 11.44 21.82 2.58
N ARG A 198 12.29 22.12 1.58
CA ARG A 198 13.72 21.79 1.69
C ARG A 198 14.29 22.52 2.90
N ALA A 199 14.66 21.80 3.95
CA ALA A 199 15.64 22.25 4.93
C ALA A 199 16.32 21.02 5.58
N HIS A 200 17.32 20.49 4.89
CA HIS A 200 18.38 19.69 5.50
C HIS A 200 19.71 20.30 5.10
N GLY A 201 20.51 20.70 6.09
CA GLY A 201 21.93 20.98 5.93
C GLY A 201 22.40 22.41 6.21
N ALA A 202 22.67 22.70 7.48
CA ALA A 202 23.81 23.51 7.94
C ALA A 202 23.93 23.23 9.45
N ASP A 203 24.70 22.22 9.82
CA ASP A 203 26.10 22.38 10.23
C ASP A 203 26.28 23.35 11.40
N ARG A 204 26.60 22.78 12.57
CA ARG A 204 27.43 23.44 13.58
C ARG A 204 27.97 22.39 14.55
N ARG A 205 29.21 21.95 14.28
CA ARG A 205 30.12 21.46 15.31
C ARG A 205 30.80 22.63 16.01
N ALA A 206 30.95 22.43 17.32
CA ALA A 206 32.01 22.89 18.21
C ALA A 206 32.17 24.40 18.45
N GLU A 207 31.80 24.82 19.66
CA GLU A 207 32.73 25.57 20.51
C GLU A 207 32.73 24.95 21.91
N VAL A 208 33.94 24.91 22.47
CA VAL A 208 34.40 24.29 23.70
C VAL A 208 34.82 25.42 24.63
N HIS A 209 34.31 25.45 25.87
CA HIS A 209 34.98 25.82 27.14
C HIS A 209 34.03 26.44 28.16
N GLY A 210 34.17 26.01 29.42
CA GLY A 210 33.61 26.71 30.58
C GLY A 210 33.31 25.81 31.77
N ASP A 211 34.34 25.59 32.58
CA ASP A 211 34.38 25.06 33.96
C ASP A 211 33.12 25.18 34.85
N GLY A 212 32.94 24.21 35.76
CA GLY A 212 31.99 24.36 36.86
C GLY A 212 31.78 23.15 37.76
N GLU A 213 32.85 22.63 38.37
CA GLU A 213 32.94 22.07 39.73
C GLU A 213 31.72 21.54 40.54
N ARG A 214 31.96 20.34 41.14
CA ARG A 214 31.54 19.83 42.49
C ARG A 214 30.07 19.41 42.68
N ARG A 215 29.68 18.45 43.53
CA ARG A 215 30.28 17.37 44.36
C ARG A 215 29.10 16.58 44.97
N HIS A 216 29.32 15.29 45.21
CA HIS A 216 28.88 14.46 46.36
C HIS A 216 27.44 13.94 46.55
N GLN A 217 27.44 12.61 46.81
CA GLN A 217 26.65 11.81 47.79
C GLN A 217 25.17 11.61 47.44
N GLY A 218 24.60 10.40 47.48
CA GLY A 218 24.87 9.20 48.26
C GLY A 218 23.49 8.72 48.78
N GLY A 219 23.21 7.43 48.81
CA GLY A 219 21.95 6.93 49.39
C GLY A 219 21.50 5.57 48.89
N GLU A 220 21.98 4.54 49.58
CA GLU A 220 21.46 3.17 49.59
C GLU A 220 20.05 3.12 50.21
N GLY A 221 19.29 2.06 49.89
CA GLY A 221 18.01 1.76 50.56
C GLY A 221 17.35 0.49 50.02
N GLU A 222 17.72 -0.65 50.59
CA GLU A 222 17.03 -1.95 50.51
C GLU A 222 15.63 -1.92 51.17
N GLU A 223 14.69 -2.77 50.71
CA GLU A 223 13.87 -3.72 51.49
C GLU A 223 12.79 -4.34 50.57
N ARG A 224 12.87 -5.63 50.18
CA ARG A 224 12.38 -6.86 50.85
C ARG A 224 10.86 -6.90 51.13
N GLY A 225 10.19 -7.86 50.47
CA GLY A 225 8.88 -8.39 50.87
C GLY A 225 8.46 -9.61 50.04
N ARG A 226 8.66 -10.83 50.56
CA ARG A 226 8.16 -12.11 50.04
C ARG A 226 6.72 -12.37 50.54
N LEU A 227 5.86 -12.87 49.62
CA LEU A 227 4.85 -13.97 49.64
C LEU A 227 4.40 -14.60 50.99
N PRO A 228 3.21 -15.28 51.14
CA PRO A 228 2.59 -16.20 50.15
C PRO A 228 1.04 -16.46 50.20
N GLY A 229 0.56 -17.29 49.25
CA GLY A 229 -0.61 -18.21 49.36
C GLY A 229 -1.96 -17.68 48.88
N ALA A 230 -2.94 -18.44 48.40
CA ALA A 230 -3.11 -19.87 48.09
C ALA A 230 -4.54 -20.06 47.51
N VAL A 231 -4.70 -20.95 46.51
CA VAL A 231 -5.81 -21.92 46.27
C VAL A 231 -7.26 -21.42 46.11
N GLU A 232 -7.91 -21.72 44.98
CA GLU A 232 -9.03 -22.70 44.88
C GLU A 232 -9.55 -22.89 43.43
N GLU A 233 -9.76 -24.17 43.10
CA GLU A 233 -10.56 -24.69 41.99
C GLU A 233 -12.04 -24.29 42.11
N LYS A 234 -12.74 -24.20 40.97
CA LYS A 234 -14.06 -24.84 40.84
C LYS A 234 -14.50 -24.96 39.37
N SER A 235 -14.91 -26.18 39.06
CA SER A 235 -15.58 -26.68 37.86
C SER A 235 -17.03 -26.18 37.71
N SER A 236 -17.64 -26.55 36.57
CA SER A 236 -19.08 -26.51 36.18
C SER A 236 -19.51 -25.18 35.55
N GLU A 237 -20.17 -25.08 34.39
CA GLU A 237 -20.92 -26.01 33.53
C GLU A 237 -20.64 -25.73 32.04
#